data_AF-A0AAE6XR09-F1
#
_entry.id   AF-A0AAE6XR09-F1
#
_cell.length_a   1.000
_cell.length_b   1.000
_cell.length_c   1.000
_cell.angle_alpha   90.00
_cell.angle_beta   90.00
_cell.angle_gamma   90.00
#
_symmetry.space_group_name_H-M   'P 1'
#
loop_
_entity.id
_entity.type
_entity.pdbx_description
1 polymer ?
#
loop_
_entity_poly.entity_id
_entity_poly.type
_entity_poly.pdbx_seq_one_letter_code
_entity_poly.pdbx_strand_id
1 'polypeptide(L)'
;MIGIAHATSPAPAGDVGSWTAPSTLVVGSPGADGTADMAELWSRARPAEQADMVRHPDAQRVGGAEVGAVLGSVVRAVADFAVGSGAEGRALWEVDQRSGLTRRAVFDRARDDGASGGRGSSSRTGVLDPTSLRERSLDGWEWEGEGLIDPAAGRLGPAVTDAVEWTTLAPASGATSVQGHRGARRLTWSGQDASFAASRRSAVVEGIERLVGGHQARGGSSTAPAASLGGRAITPLDFDLYPEAAYGVLVERFDARSPHEWVAGTSLVDGGTVMVPRESVYYAQRPEGPRWSLGTSSGCATGSTVEEATVFGLLELVERDTFVNAWYGGIPPVPVVPSTVPGTADMLARVELLGWSTELAALPDEWGIPVFVAAVVASGVRAFGAAAHPDAATAARRALTEAVAYAPDRVREVAARSARVRELRDDPLLVRDLEDHPLLAVPGAHPAYAAVCGDRRDARPLDEVAGEVARGRRPMVPDPRGSADDRAGVPAGEVVEALVGALARTGVETFRVVQTAPFQERLGLTTVMTLAPALSQLDFGWDAQRVRTSSRPERQARLLAPSAATRRRDLPHPFS
;
A
#
# COMPACT_ATOMS: atom_id res chain seq x y z
N MET A 1 -20.97 11.71 24.62
CA MET A 1 -21.28 10.26 24.70
C MET A 1 -21.41 9.73 23.29
N ILE A 2 -20.53 8.83 22.86
CA ILE A 2 -20.67 8.11 21.59
C ILE A 2 -21.60 6.92 21.90
N GLY A 3 -22.87 7.01 21.49
CA GLY A 3 -23.89 6.01 21.81
C GLY A 3 -23.84 4.84 20.82
N ILE A 4 -23.72 3.61 21.31
CA ILE A 4 -23.72 2.39 20.50
C ILE A 4 -25.12 1.75 20.56
N ALA A 5 -25.63 1.28 19.41
CA ALA A 5 -27.01 0.84 19.16
C ALA A 5 -27.39 -0.49 19.87
N HIS A 6 -28.60 -1.01 19.67
CA HIS A 6 -29.02 -2.42 19.85
C HIS A 6 -30.37 -2.62 19.12
N ALA A 7 -30.62 -3.80 18.53
CA ALA A 7 -31.87 -4.16 17.85
C ALA A 7 -32.75 -5.09 18.72
N THR A 8 -34.08 -4.94 18.63
CA THR A 8 -35.06 -5.91 19.18
C THR A 8 -36.20 -6.23 18.19
N SER A 9 -36.18 -7.46 17.65
CA SER A 9 -37.28 -8.28 17.06
C SER A 9 -38.01 -7.82 15.77
N PRO A 10 -38.64 -8.76 15.03
CA PRO A 10 -38.62 -8.80 13.57
C PRO A 10 -39.72 -7.97 12.91
N ALA A 11 -39.39 -7.30 11.82
CA ALA A 11 -40.35 -6.70 10.89
C ALA A 11 -40.16 -7.30 9.48
N PRO A 12 -41.22 -7.32 8.65
CA PRO A 12 -41.37 -8.28 7.56
C PRO A 12 -40.56 -7.91 6.32
N ALA A 13 -40.05 -8.96 5.65
CA ALA A 13 -39.62 -9.05 4.25
C ALA A 13 -39.08 -7.78 3.57
N GLY A 14 -37.75 -7.67 3.54
CA GLY A 14 -37.01 -6.72 2.70
C GLY A 14 -35.57 -6.52 3.21
N ASP A 15 -34.70 -7.50 2.94
CA ASP A 15 -33.25 -7.61 3.24
C ASP A 15 -32.53 -6.37 3.84
N VAL A 16 -32.62 -6.20 5.16
CA VAL A 16 -31.62 -5.50 5.96
C VAL A 16 -31.21 -6.46 7.09
N GLY A 17 -29.97 -6.96 7.04
CA GLY A 17 -29.46 -7.93 8.00
C GLY A 17 -29.62 -7.47 9.45
N SER A 18 -30.17 -8.32 10.31
CA SER A 18 -30.30 -8.08 11.74
C SER A 18 -28.94 -8.25 12.44
N TRP A 19 -28.46 -7.23 13.15
CA TRP A 19 -27.21 -7.30 13.92
C TRP A 19 -27.42 -6.95 15.39
N THR A 20 -26.72 -7.66 16.27
CA THR A 20 -26.62 -7.30 17.68
C THR A 20 -25.49 -6.31 17.84
N ALA A 21 -25.80 -5.10 18.25
CA ALA A 21 -24.78 -4.09 18.52
C ALA A 21 -23.85 -4.53 19.68
N PRO A 22 -22.62 -3.98 19.72
CA PRO A 22 -21.74 -4.20 20.85
C PRO A 22 -22.42 -3.68 22.12
N SER A 23 -22.35 -4.47 23.19
CA SER A 23 -22.72 -4.09 24.54
C SER A 23 -21.79 -3.04 25.12
N THR A 24 -21.28 -2.09 24.33
CA THR A 24 -20.13 -1.27 24.66
C THR A 24 -20.57 0.17 24.91
N LEU A 25 -20.15 0.75 26.03
CA LEU A 25 -20.30 2.18 26.30
C LEU A 25 -19.01 2.90 25.94
N VAL A 26 -19.12 4.01 25.22
CA VAL A 26 -17.98 4.90 24.93
C VAL A 26 -18.23 6.28 25.54
N VAL A 27 -17.40 6.61 26.53
CA VAL A 27 -17.39 7.93 27.18
C VAL A 27 -16.16 8.68 26.70
N GLY A 28 -16.36 9.70 25.87
CA GLY A 28 -15.36 10.74 25.64
C GLY A 28 -15.52 11.84 26.68
N SER A 29 -14.43 12.41 27.16
CA SER A 29 -14.50 13.58 28.03
C SER A 29 -15.08 14.80 27.27
N PRO A 30 -15.85 15.68 27.93
CA PRO A 30 -16.54 16.79 27.26
C PRO A 30 -15.58 17.75 26.54
N GLY A 31 -15.98 18.23 25.35
CA GLY A 31 -15.27 19.23 24.53
C GLY A 31 -15.80 19.24 23.09
N ALA A 32 -16.24 20.40 22.59
CA ALA A 32 -16.99 20.50 21.33
C ALA A 32 -16.20 20.01 20.10
N ASP A 33 -14.91 20.33 20.01
CA ASP A 33 -14.12 20.10 18.79
C ASP A 33 -13.45 18.71 18.70
N GLY A 34 -13.49 17.88 19.76
CA GLY A 34 -12.70 16.64 19.83
C GLY A 34 -13.48 15.35 19.65
N THR A 35 -14.80 15.45 19.63
CA THR A 35 -15.68 14.29 19.60
C THR A 35 -15.67 13.56 18.26
N ALA A 36 -15.53 14.30 17.14
CA ALA A 36 -15.44 13.73 15.80
C ALA A 36 -14.13 12.93 15.58
N ASP A 37 -12.99 13.51 15.96
CA ASP A 37 -11.68 12.85 15.89
C ASP A 37 -11.65 11.59 16.78
N MET A 38 -12.16 11.69 18.01
CA MET A 38 -12.25 10.53 18.91
C MET A 38 -13.16 9.43 18.34
N ALA A 39 -14.30 9.80 17.75
CA ALA A 39 -15.18 8.84 17.10
C ALA A 39 -14.50 8.19 15.88
N GLU A 40 -13.61 8.91 15.19
CA GLU A 40 -12.80 8.37 14.11
C GLU A 40 -11.78 7.37 14.58
N LEU A 41 -10.93 7.75 15.53
CA LEU A 41 -9.94 6.86 16.12
C LEU A 41 -10.59 5.61 16.72
N TRP A 42 -11.72 5.77 17.41
CA TRP A 42 -12.49 4.66 17.92
C TRP A 42 -13.02 3.75 16.80
N SER A 43 -13.61 4.31 15.73
CA SER A 43 -14.13 3.52 14.62
C SER A 43 -13.04 2.73 13.89
N ARG A 44 -11.81 3.26 13.81
CA ARG A 44 -10.66 2.56 13.20
C ARG A 44 -10.16 1.39 14.04
N ALA A 45 -10.37 1.42 15.34
CA ALA A 45 -10.09 0.30 16.23
C ALA A 45 -11.17 -0.80 16.19
N ARG A 46 -12.13 -0.74 15.25
CA ARG A 46 -13.25 -1.69 15.13
C ARG A 46 -13.27 -2.39 13.77
N PRO A 47 -13.92 -3.57 13.69
CA PRO A 47 -14.29 -4.18 12.42
C PRO A 47 -15.05 -3.19 11.54
N ALA A 48 -14.88 -3.31 10.22
CA ALA A 48 -15.44 -2.37 9.24
C ALA A 48 -16.97 -2.28 9.36
N GLU A 49 -17.65 -3.40 9.63
CA GLU A 49 -19.10 -3.47 9.78
C GLU A 49 -19.59 -2.61 10.96
N GLN A 50 -18.82 -2.59 12.05
CA GLN A 50 -19.12 -1.76 13.22
C GLN A 50 -18.78 -0.29 12.97
N ALA A 51 -17.67 -0.01 12.28
CA ALA A 51 -17.30 1.35 11.88
C ALA A 51 -18.38 1.99 10.99
N ASP A 52 -18.91 1.21 10.04
CA ASP A 52 -19.99 1.63 9.14
C ASP A 52 -21.29 1.94 9.87
N MET A 53 -21.68 1.08 10.80
CA MET A 53 -22.89 1.28 11.59
C MET A 53 -22.83 2.58 12.40
N VAL A 54 -21.71 2.88 13.06
CA VAL A 54 -21.60 4.08 13.90
C VAL A 54 -21.62 5.37 13.08
N ARG A 55 -21.28 5.31 11.79
CA ARG A 55 -21.21 6.47 10.89
C ARG A 55 -22.36 6.54 9.89
N HIS A 56 -23.30 5.61 9.91
CA HIS A 56 -24.45 5.61 9.01
C HIS A 56 -25.38 6.80 9.35
N PRO A 57 -25.84 7.60 8.37
CA PRO A 57 -26.65 8.80 8.62
C PRO A 57 -27.97 8.51 9.34
N ASP A 58 -28.56 7.34 9.08
CA ASP A 58 -29.79 6.87 9.75
C ASP A 58 -29.53 6.07 11.04
N ALA A 59 -28.27 6.00 11.50
CA ALA A 59 -27.96 5.32 12.75
C ALA A 59 -28.64 6.07 13.91
N GLN A 60 -29.72 5.51 14.43
CA GLN A 60 -30.40 6.07 15.59
C GLN A 60 -29.78 5.56 16.88
N ARG A 61 -29.59 6.48 17.84
CA ARG A 61 -29.27 6.15 19.22
C ARG A 61 -30.48 5.47 19.85
N VAL A 62 -30.50 4.15 19.85
CA VAL A 62 -31.48 3.38 20.61
C VAL A 62 -30.91 3.16 22.01
N GLY A 63 -31.48 3.81 23.02
CA GLY A 63 -31.10 3.61 24.42
C GLY A 63 -31.38 2.18 24.85
N GLY A 64 -30.38 1.52 25.45
CA GLY A 64 -30.51 0.17 25.99
C GLY A 64 -31.44 0.12 27.20
N ALA A 65 -32.28 -0.91 27.26
CA ALA A 65 -33.00 -1.34 28.44
C ALA A 65 -32.08 -1.36 29.67
N GLU A 66 -32.64 -1.13 30.87
CA GLU A 66 -31.94 -1.17 32.15
C GLU A 66 -31.11 -2.45 32.31
N VAL A 67 -29.85 -2.40 31.85
CA VAL A 67 -28.81 -3.36 32.22
C VAL A 67 -28.61 -3.12 33.71
N GLY A 68 -28.98 -4.13 34.53
CA GLY A 68 -29.31 -4.00 35.96
C GLY A 68 -28.46 -3.00 36.77
N ALA A 69 -29.07 -2.45 37.84
CA ALA A 69 -28.59 -1.31 38.63
C ALA A 69 -27.07 -1.19 38.88
N VAL A 70 -26.34 -2.32 38.97
CA VAL A 70 -24.88 -2.37 39.10
C VAL A 70 -24.15 -1.84 37.86
N LEU A 71 -24.45 -2.34 36.66
CA LEU A 71 -23.75 -1.92 35.42
C LEU A 71 -24.09 -0.47 35.06
N GLY A 72 -25.34 -0.05 35.21
CA GLY A 72 -25.72 1.35 35.09
C GLY A 72 -25.02 2.28 36.10
N SER A 73 -24.63 1.76 37.28
CA SER A 73 -23.85 2.52 38.26
C SER A 73 -22.37 2.57 37.92
N VAL A 74 -21.78 1.49 37.37
CA VAL A 74 -20.41 1.50 36.83
C VAL A 74 -20.30 2.50 35.68
N VAL A 75 -21.28 2.50 34.77
CA VAL A 75 -21.34 3.45 33.65
C VAL A 75 -21.36 4.90 34.15
N ARG A 76 -22.23 5.21 35.12
CA ARG A 76 -22.29 6.56 35.72
C ARG A 76 -21.00 6.92 36.43
N ALA A 77 -20.43 6.01 37.23
CA ALA A 77 -19.18 6.23 37.94
C ALA A 77 -17.99 6.47 36.97
N VAL A 78 -17.91 5.74 35.86
CA VAL A 78 -16.88 5.96 34.83
C VAL A 78 -17.11 7.30 34.12
N ALA A 79 -18.35 7.68 33.85
CA ALA A 79 -18.66 8.98 33.27
C ALA A 79 -18.31 10.13 34.23
N ASP A 80 -18.69 10.02 35.51
CA ASP A 80 -18.39 11.01 36.54
C ASP A 80 -16.88 11.10 36.79
N PHE A 81 -16.16 9.97 36.79
CA PHE A 81 -14.70 9.94 36.88
C PHE A 81 -14.05 10.58 35.65
N ALA A 82 -14.53 10.27 34.44
CA ALA A 82 -14.01 10.85 33.20
C ALA A 82 -14.13 12.38 33.23
N VAL A 83 -15.27 12.92 33.67
CA VAL A 83 -15.51 14.35 33.85
C VAL A 83 -14.63 14.93 34.96
N GLY A 84 -14.51 14.24 36.11
CA GLY A 84 -13.74 14.72 37.27
C GLY A 84 -12.22 14.60 37.15
N SER A 85 -11.70 13.81 36.20
CA SER A 85 -10.27 13.50 36.06
C SER A 85 -9.41 14.62 35.45
N GLY A 86 -10.00 15.74 35.03
CA GLY A 86 -9.27 16.83 34.35
C GLY A 86 -8.76 16.47 32.95
N ALA A 87 -9.18 15.31 32.40
CA ALA A 87 -8.81 14.84 31.07
C ALA A 87 -9.77 15.36 29.98
N GLU A 88 -10.32 16.57 30.12
CA GLU A 88 -11.29 17.18 29.19
C GLU A 88 -10.79 17.16 27.75
N GLY A 89 -11.58 16.57 26.84
CA GLY A 89 -11.24 16.36 25.42
C GLY A 89 -10.02 15.47 25.13
N ARG A 90 -9.45 14.75 26.12
CA ARG A 90 -8.17 14.03 26.00
C ARG A 90 -8.22 12.53 26.29
N ALA A 91 -9.38 11.95 26.58
CA ALA A 91 -9.45 10.53 26.86
C ALA A 91 -10.80 9.92 26.45
N LEU A 92 -10.72 8.67 26.04
CA LEU A 92 -11.86 7.81 25.73
C LEU A 92 -11.81 6.61 26.64
N TRP A 93 -12.94 6.33 27.28
CA TRP A 93 -13.16 5.10 28.03
C TRP A 93 -14.17 4.24 27.30
N GLU A 94 -13.80 2.99 27.12
CA GLU A 94 -14.65 1.95 26.56
C GLU A 94 -14.96 0.95 27.66
N VAL A 95 -16.23 0.63 27.86
CA VAL A 95 -16.66 -0.42 28.79
C VAL A 95 -17.52 -1.43 28.04
N ASP A 96 -17.03 -2.66 27.91
CA ASP A 96 -17.83 -3.78 27.43
C ASP A 96 -18.75 -4.27 28.56
N GLN A 97 -20.05 -4.12 28.40
CA GLN A 97 -21.07 -4.42 29.43
C GLN A 97 -21.32 -5.92 29.60
N ARG A 98 -20.84 -6.80 28.71
CA ARG A 98 -20.97 -8.26 28.85
C ARG A 98 -19.84 -8.84 29.70
N SER A 99 -18.62 -8.36 29.47
CA SER A 99 -17.40 -8.86 30.11
C SER A 99 -16.92 -8.00 31.27
N GLY A 100 -17.36 -6.74 31.35
CA GLY A 100 -16.82 -5.73 32.26
C GLY A 100 -15.45 -5.19 31.85
N LEU A 101 -14.91 -5.60 30.68
CA LEU A 101 -13.62 -5.12 30.18
C LEU A 101 -13.68 -3.61 29.99
N THR A 102 -12.82 -2.89 30.72
CA THR A 102 -12.68 -1.45 30.61
C THR A 102 -11.36 -1.11 29.94
N ARG A 103 -11.41 -0.36 28.85
CA ARG A 103 -10.23 0.17 28.15
C ARG A 103 -10.24 1.70 28.26
N ARG A 104 -9.04 2.28 28.25
CA ARG A 104 -8.84 3.72 28.25
C ARG A 104 -7.81 4.06 27.18
N ALA A 105 -8.18 4.92 26.25
CA ALA A 105 -7.26 5.62 25.36
C ALA A 105 -7.06 7.05 25.87
N VAL A 106 -5.84 7.54 25.79
CA VAL A 106 -5.49 8.94 26.10
C VAL A 106 -4.96 9.59 24.83
N PHE A 107 -5.53 10.73 24.46
CA PHE A 107 -5.15 11.55 23.33
C PHE A 107 -4.38 12.76 23.83
N ASP A 108 -3.15 12.92 23.38
CA ASP A 108 -2.40 14.12 23.68
C ASP A 108 -2.76 15.22 22.65
N ARG A 109 -3.84 15.96 22.91
CA ARG A 109 -4.25 17.10 22.05
C ARG A 109 -3.14 18.15 21.90
N ALA A 110 -2.29 18.30 22.92
CA ALA A 110 -1.16 19.23 22.88
C ALA A 110 -0.14 18.89 21.78
N ARG A 111 -0.19 17.68 21.19
CA ARG A 111 0.65 17.30 20.06
C ARG A 111 0.00 17.60 18.71
N ASP A 112 -1.32 17.66 18.59
CA ASP A 112 -1.99 18.01 17.32
C ASP A 112 -2.06 19.54 17.10
N ASP A 113 -2.11 20.33 18.19
CA ASP A 113 -2.10 21.81 18.15
C ASP A 113 -0.67 22.40 18.07
N GLY A 114 0.09 22.07 17.03
CA GLY A 114 1.30 22.82 16.59
C GLY A 114 2.45 23.04 17.59
N ALA A 115 2.37 22.56 18.83
CA ALA A 115 3.42 22.71 19.83
C ALA A 115 4.50 21.66 19.55
N SER A 116 5.57 22.11 18.90
CA SER A 116 6.77 21.37 18.58
C SER A 116 7.50 20.87 19.84
N GLY A 117 7.00 19.80 20.45
CA GLY A 117 7.69 19.02 21.49
C GLY A 117 8.46 17.86 20.87
N GLY A 118 9.28 18.12 19.85
CA GLY A 118 10.06 17.08 19.17
C GLY A 118 11.16 16.52 20.06
N ARG A 119 10.97 15.32 20.60
CA ARG A 119 12.11 14.47 20.98
C ARG A 119 12.66 13.89 19.68
N GLY A 120 13.78 14.44 19.22
CA GLY A 120 14.53 13.92 18.06
C GLY A 120 14.54 14.83 16.83
N SER A 121 14.78 16.13 17.00
CA SER A 121 15.27 16.99 15.90
C SER A 121 16.75 16.65 15.61
N SER A 122 17.02 15.48 15.01
CA SER A 122 18.18 15.41 14.12
C SER A 122 17.82 16.28 12.92
N SER A 123 18.64 17.29 12.60
CA SER A 123 18.44 18.09 11.40
C SER A 123 18.38 17.15 10.20
N ARG A 124 17.28 17.22 9.43
CA ARG A 124 17.17 16.47 8.18
C ARG A 124 18.27 16.97 7.25
N THR A 125 19.17 16.08 6.85
CA THR A 125 20.27 16.38 5.95
C THR A 125 19.85 16.22 4.49
N GLY A 126 18.79 15.44 4.23
CA GLY A 126 18.39 15.07 2.87
C GLY A 126 19.40 14.16 2.18
N VAL A 127 20.32 13.55 2.94
CA VAL A 127 21.38 12.68 2.45
C VAL A 127 21.02 11.23 2.77
N LEU A 128 20.92 10.41 1.73
CA LEU A 128 20.52 9.01 1.81
C LEU A 128 21.74 8.09 1.95
N ASP A 129 21.59 7.01 2.70
CA ASP A 129 22.51 5.88 2.57
C ASP A 129 22.36 5.25 1.16
N PRO A 130 23.45 5.05 0.40
CA PRO A 130 23.38 4.64 -1.01
C PRO A 130 22.82 3.23 -1.23
N THR A 131 22.79 2.38 -0.21
CA THR A 131 22.29 1.00 -0.32
C THR A 131 20.82 0.89 0.07
N SER A 132 20.43 1.51 1.17
CA SER A 132 19.04 1.48 1.66
C SER A 132 18.17 2.54 1.01
N LEU A 133 18.78 3.61 0.50
CA LEU A 133 18.15 4.87 0.06
C LEU A 133 17.32 5.52 1.17
N ARG A 134 17.67 5.26 2.43
CA ARG A 134 17.04 5.87 3.60
C ARG A 134 17.98 6.91 4.19
N GLU A 135 17.43 8.06 4.56
CA GLU A 135 18.17 9.05 5.35
C GLU A 135 18.39 8.56 6.80
N ARG A 136 17.41 7.81 7.32
CA ARG A 136 17.43 7.28 8.69
C ARG A 136 17.01 5.83 8.70
N SER A 137 17.74 5.01 9.46
CA SER A 137 17.30 3.64 9.75
C SER A 137 16.00 3.67 10.57
N LEU A 138 15.17 2.65 10.37
CA LEU A 138 14.06 2.37 11.28
C LEU A 138 14.55 1.68 12.57
N ASP A 139 15.81 1.27 12.66
CA ASP A 139 16.37 0.68 13.87
C ASP A 139 16.31 1.67 15.04
N GLY A 140 15.69 1.23 16.13
CA GLY A 140 15.46 2.09 17.29
C GLY A 140 14.42 3.19 17.05
N TRP A 141 13.72 3.22 15.90
CA TRP A 141 12.58 4.11 15.72
C TRP A 141 11.44 3.67 16.67
N GLU A 142 11.18 4.51 17.66
CA GLU A 142 10.13 4.32 18.65
C GLU A 142 8.87 5.08 18.22
N TRP A 143 7.77 4.35 18.15
CA TRP A 143 6.43 4.87 17.86
C TRP A 143 5.41 4.48 18.94
N GLU A 144 5.81 3.59 19.84
CA GLU A 144 5.02 3.12 20.97
C GLU A 144 4.75 4.31 21.91
N GLY A 145 3.49 4.68 22.07
CA GLY A 145 3.07 5.89 22.81
C GLY A 145 2.50 7.01 21.95
N GLU A 146 2.61 6.93 20.62
CA GLU A 146 2.03 7.91 19.69
C GLU A 146 0.56 7.66 19.34
N GLY A 147 -0.09 6.69 20.01
CA GLY A 147 -1.49 6.31 19.78
C GLY A 147 -1.75 5.75 18.38
N LEU A 148 -0.72 5.28 17.67
CA LEU A 148 -0.87 4.67 16.36
C LEU A 148 -1.61 3.34 16.45
N ILE A 149 -1.26 2.52 17.43
CA ILE A 149 -1.88 1.23 17.71
C ILE A 149 -2.47 1.28 19.11
N ASP A 150 -3.79 1.19 19.21
CA ASP A 150 -4.50 1.21 20.48
C ASP A 150 -5.87 0.50 20.33
N PRO A 151 -6.20 -0.45 21.23
CA PRO A 151 -7.42 -1.26 21.10
C PRO A 151 -8.73 -0.48 21.30
N ALA A 152 -8.66 0.70 21.90
CA ALA A 152 -9.81 1.58 22.07
C ALA A 152 -9.84 2.68 21.00
N ALA A 153 -8.70 3.25 20.62
CA ALA A 153 -8.68 4.39 19.69
C ALA A 153 -7.35 4.56 18.90
N GLY A 154 -6.87 3.51 18.25
CA GLY A 154 -5.65 3.55 17.43
C GLY A 154 -5.85 4.20 16.05
N ARG A 155 -4.91 5.04 15.62
CA ARG A 155 -4.93 5.64 14.25
C ARG A 155 -4.85 4.60 13.14
N LEU A 156 -4.02 3.58 13.33
CA LEU A 156 -3.79 2.48 12.37
C LEU A 156 -4.63 1.26 12.67
N GLY A 157 -5.11 1.11 13.90
CA GLY A 157 -5.95 -0.02 14.30
C GLY A 157 -5.69 -0.48 15.73
N PRO A 158 -6.31 -1.59 16.14
CA PRO A 158 -6.30 -2.04 17.53
C PRO A 158 -5.03 -2.78 17.94
N ALA A 159 -4.32 -3.37 16.99
CA ALA A 159 -3.15 -4.21 17.24
C ALA A 159 -2.26 -4.34 16.00
N VAL A 160 -1.01 -4.74 16.22
CA VAL A 160 -0.12 -5.35 15.23
C VAL A 160 -0.03 -6.85 15.57
N THR A 161 -0.22 -7.72 14.59
CA THR A 161 -0.14 -9.16 14.74
C THR A 161 1.18 -9.67 14.19
N ASP A 162 1.95 -10.35 15.05
CA ASP A 162 3.14 -11.10 14.66
C ASP A 162 2.70 -12.46 14.14
N ALA A 163 3.08 -12.82 12.91
CA ALA A 163 2.74 -14.13 12.37
C ALA A 163 3.75 -15.18 12.87
N VAL A 164 3.64 -15.51 14.16
CA VAL A 164 4.50 -16.47 14.88
C VAL A 164 4.46 -17.88 14.31
N GLU A 165 3.45 -18.18 13.51
CA GLU A 165 3.27 -19.44 12.82
C GLU A 165 3.99 -19.52 11.46
N TRP A 166 4.64 -18.44 11.02
CA TRP A 166 5.41 -18.44 9.77
C TRP A 166 6.79 -19.04 9.98
N THR A 167 7.18 -19.93 9.06
CA THR A 167 8.43 -20.68 9.13
C THR A 167 9.57 -20.03 8.36
N THR A 168 9.33 -18.91 7.66
CA THR A 168 10.30 -18.28 6.75
C THR A 168 10.90 -17.00 7.30
N LEU A 169 10.10 -15.96 7.55
CA LEU A 169 10.54 -14.68 8.10
C LEU A 169 9.79 -14.39 9.40
N ALA A 170 9.94 -13.18 9.94
CA ALA A 170 9.24 -12.74 11.14
C ALA A 170 8.22 -11.63 10.80
N PRO A 171 7.22 -11.90 9.95
CA PRO A 171 6.20 -10.94 9.51
C PRO A 171 5.46 -10.28 10.67
N ALA A 172 5.12 -9.01 10.50
CA ALA A 172 4.14 -8.32 11.33
C ALA A 172 3.10 -7.65 10.42
N SER A 173 1.82 -7.66 10.81
CA SER A 173 0.76 -7.08 9.99
C SER A 173 -0.35 -6.46 10.82
N GLY A 174 -1.17 -5.64 10.17
CA GLY A 174 -2.41 -5.15 10.75
C GLY A 174 -3.31 -4.58 9.67
N ALA A 175 -4.35 -3.87 10.10
CA ALA A 175 -5.28 -3.25 9.18
C ALA A 175 -5.87 -1.97 9.76
N THR A 176 -6.01 -0.96 8.91
CA THR A 176 -6.70 0.29 9.21
C THR A 176 -7.99 0.37 8.39
N SER A 177 -9.06 0.89 8.99
CA SER A 177 -10.32 1.14 8.29
C SER A 177 -10.39 2.61 7.88
N VAL A 178 -10.56 2.88 6.59
CA VAL A 178 -10.74 4.23 6.05
C VAL A 178 -12.19 4.43 5.64
N GLN A 179 -12.83 5.46 6.19
CA GLN A 179 -14.21 5.77 5.82
C GLN A 179 -14.28 6.47 4.46
N GLY A 180 -15.13 5.94 3.58
CA GLY A 180 -15.59 6.61 2.37
C GLY A 180 -17.11 6.79 2.39
N HIS A 181 -17.63 7.43 1.34
CA HIS A 181 -19.06 7.76 1.19
C HIS A 181 -19.99 6.56 1.13
N ARG A 182 -19.49 5.40 0.68
CA ARG A 182 -20.26 4.15 0.56
C ARG A 182 -19.91 3.11 1.63
N GLY A 183 -19.13 3.49 2.64
CA GLY A 183 -18.73 2.61 3.74
C GLY A 183 -17.23 2.63 4.03
N ALA A 184 -16.82 1.78 4.96
CA ALA A 184 -15.48 1.65 5.48
C ALA A 184 -14.69 0.66 4.62
N ARG A 185 -13.59 1.12 4.04
CA ARG A 185 -12.65 0.24 3.34
C ARG A 185 -11.56 -0.17 4.31
N ARG A 186 -11.39 -1.48 4.48
CA ARG A 186 -10.26 -2.03 5.23
C ARG A 186 -9.00 -2.03 4.36
N LEU A 187 -7.92 -1.47 4.86
CA LEU A 187 -6.60 -1.45 4.24
C LEU A 187 -5.65 -2.24 5.11
N THR A 188 -5.08 -3.32 4.56
CA THR A 188 -4.03 -4.11 5.20
C THR A 188 -2.67 -3.45 4.99
N TRP A 189 -1.77 -3.70 5.93
CA TRP A 189 -0.38 -3.26 5.92
C TRP A 189 0.49 -4.29 6.65
N SER A 190 1.75 -4.44 6.25
CA SER A 190 2.64 -5.46 6.78
C SER A 190 4.12 -5.07 6.71
N GLY A 191 4.95 -5.83 7.42
CA GLY A 191 6.39 -5.66 7.41
C GLY A 191 7.03 -7.03 7.47
N GLN A 192 8.11 -7.19 6.70
CA GLN A 192 8.73 -8.48 6.42
C GLN A 192 10.24 -8.37 6.60
N ASP A 193 10.72 -8.75 7.77
CA ASP A 193 12.13 -8.70 8.14
C ASP A 193 12.54 -9.95 8.93
N ALA A 194 13.81 -10.05 9.30
CA ALA A 194 14.40 -11.15 10.05
C ALA A 194 13.97 -11.19 11.52
N SER A 195 13.34 -10.13 12.05
CA SER A 195 12.81 -10.08 13.42
C SER A 195 11.46 -9.37 13.49
N PHE A 196 10.59 -9.80 14.42
CA PHE A 196 9.29 -9.17 14.62
C PHE A 196 9.41 -7.69 15.00
N ALA A 197 10.47 -7.31 15.74
CA ALA A 197 10.71 -5.91 16.07
C ALA A 197 10.95 -5.05 14.82
N ALA A 198 11.79 -5.52 13.88
CA ALA A 198 12.04 -4.81 12.63
C ALA A 198 10.78 -4.79 11.74
N SER A 199 10.12 -5.95 11.58
CA SER A 199 8.87 -6.07 10.83
C SER A 199 7.75 -5.17 11.37
N ARG A 200 7.60 -5.04 12.69
CA ARG A 200 6.61 -4.13 13.28
C ARG A 200 6.85 -2.68 12.89
N ARG A 201 8.12 -2.24 12.87
CA ARG A 201 8.47 -0.86 12.49
C ARG A 201 8.14 -0.59 11.03
N SER A 202 8.53 -1.47 10.12
CA SER A 202 8.18 -1.32 8.70
C SER A 202 6.67 -1.44 8.46
N ALA A 203 5.99 -2.38 9.14
CA ALA A 203 4.54 -2.53 9.07
C ALA A 203 3.79 -1.27 9.51
N VAL A 204 4.24 -0.61 10.59
CA VAL A 204 3.63 0.65 11.06
C VAL A 204 3.88 1.78 10.08
N VAL A 205 5.07 1.87 9.47
CA VAL A 205 5.36 2.86 8.43
C VAL A 205 4.48 2.63 7.20
N GLU A 206 4.30 1.38 6.74
CA GLU A 206 3.34 1.07 5.67
C GLU A 206 1.90 1.39 6.12
N GLY A 207 1.51 1.10 7.37
CA GLY A 207 0.19 1.45 7.87
C GLY A 207 -0.08 2.96 7.83
N ILE A 208 0.92 3.77 8.18
CA ILE A 208 0.86 5.24 8.06
C ILE A 208 0.67 5.63 6.59
N GLU A 209 1.48 5.06 5.69
CA GLU A 209 1.38 5.27 4.25
C GLU A 209 -0.03 4.94 3.73
N ARG A 210 -0.56 3.77 4.09
CA ARG A 210 -1.89 3.32 3.67
C ARG A 210 -2.99 4.22 4.18
N LEU A 211 -2.86 4.72 5.41
CA LEU A 211 -3.82 5.62 6.01
C LEU A 211 -3.91 6.95 5.24
N VAL A 212 -2.77 7.61 5.00
CA VAL A 212 -2.75 8.94 4.36
C VAL A 212 -2.84 8.87 2.84
N GLY A 213 -2.41 7.76 2.24
CA GLY A 213 -2.66 7.42 0.84
C GLY A 213 -4.11 7.02 0.57
N GLY A 214 -4.78 6.43 1.56
CA GLY A 214 -6.19 6.07 1.46
C GLY A 214 -7.14 7.26 1.67
N HIS A 215 -6.75 8.22 2.50
CA HIS A 215 -7.59 9.33 2.97
C HIS A 215 -6.84 10.66 2.99
N GLN A 216 -7.47 11.70 2.47
CA GLN A 216 -6.90 13.05 2.50
C GLN A 216 -6.96 13.65 3.91
N ALA A 217 -5.84 13.60 4.62
CA ALA A 217 -5.69 14.20 5.94
C ALA A 217 -5.40 15.71 5.92
N ARG A 218 -4.97 16.27 4.77
CA ARG A 218 -4.57 17.68 4.62
C ARG A 218 -4.79 18.19 3.20
N GLY A 219 -4.87 19.51 3.06
CA GLY A 219 -5.05 20.20 1.78
C GLY A 219 -6.53 20.30 1.42
N GLY A 220 -6.86 21.21 0.52
CA GLY A 220 -8.19 21.29 -0.08
C GLY A 220 -8.26 20.45 -1.34
N SER A 221 -9.42 19.86 -1.62
CA SER A 221 -9.81 19.55 -2.99
C SER A 221 -10.63 20.72 -3.54
N SER A 222 -10.61 20.88 -4.86
CA SER A 222 -11.49 21.81 -5.57
C SER A 222 -12.36 21.03 -6.54
N THR A 223 -13.65 21.35 -6.59
CA THR A 223 -14.59 20.71 -7.51
C THR A 223 -14.81 21.58 -8.72
N ALA A 224 -14.36 21.13 -9.90
CA ALA A 224 -14.49 21.88 -11.14
C ALA A 224 -14.46 20.96 -12.37
N PRO A 225 -15.08 21.35 -13.50
CA PRO A 225 -14.82 20.71 -14.78
C PRO A 225 -13.37 20.82 -15.22
N ALA A 226 -12.79 19.75 -15.77
CA ALA A 226 -11.42 19.77 -16.31
C ALA A 226 -11.25 20.88 -17.36
N ALA A 227 -12.27 21.08 -18.21
CA ALA A 227 -12.29 22.11 -19.25
C ALA A 227 -12.32 23.56 -18.69
N SER A 228 -12.59 23.73 -17.39
CA SER A 228 -12.59 25.03 -16.71
C SER A 228 -11.34 25.30 -15.88
N LEU A 229 -10.46 24.29 -15.72
CA LEU A 229 -9.21 24.46 -15.00
C LEU A 229 -8.25 25.34 -15.80
N GLY A 230 -7.68 26.34 -15.14
CA GLY A 230 -6.53 27.07 -15.68
C GLY A 230 -5.26 26.24 -15.52
N GLY A 231 -4.41 26.21 -16.55
CA GLY A 231 -3.11 25.54 -16.50
C GLY A 231 -3.17 24.05 -16.80
N ARG A 232 -2.19 23.31 -16.28
CA ARG A 232 -2.00 21.88 -16.57
C ARG A 232 -2.88 21.01 -15.67
N ALA A 233 -3.56 20.04 -16.26
CA ALA A 233 -4.29 19.01 -15.53
C ALA A 233 -3.95 17.63 -16.09
N ILE A 234 -3.80 16.63 -15.22
CA ILE A 234 -3.75 15.22 -15.59
C ILE A 234 -5.17 14.68 -15.54
N THR A 235 -5.60 13.99 -16.58
CA THR A 235 -6.93 13.41 -16.70
C THR A 235 -6.82 11.90 -16.87
N PRO A 236 -7.91 11.14 -16.68
CA PRO A 236 -7.95 9.72 -17.04
C PRO A 236 -7.56 9.42 -18.49
N LEU A 237 -7.61 10.41 -19.40
CA LEU A 237 -7.19 10.25 -20.80
C LEU A 237 -5.67 10.30 -21.00
N ASP A 238 -4.92 10.75 -19.99
CA ASP A 238 -3.45 10.71 -19.98
C ASP A 238 -2.91 9.33 -19.58
N PHE A 239 -3.77 8.47 -19.04
CA PHE A 239 -3.49 7.07 -18.73
C PHE A 239 -3.98 6.16 -19.87
N ASP A 240 -3.53 4.91 -19.87
CA ASP A 240 -4.18 3.88 -20.66
C ASP A 240 -5.68 3.77 -20.31
N LEU A 241 -6.51 3.56 -21.32
CA LEU A 241 -7.96 3.49 -21.14
C LEU A 241 -8.38 2.11 -20.60
N TYR A 242 -9.51 2.07 -19.90
CA TYR A 242 -10.09 0.78 -19.54
C TYR A 242 -10.66 0.07 -20.78
N PRO A 243 -10.70 -1.28 -20.79
CA PRO A 243 -11.49 -2.02 -21.77
C PRO A 243 -12.96 -1.57 -21.76
N GLU A 244 -13.62 -1.66 -22.92
CA GLU A 244 -15.00 -1.16 -23.08
C GLU A 244 -15.98 -1.72 -22.04
N ALA A 245 -15.83 -3.00 -21.69
CA ALA A 245 -16.68 -3.69 -20.71
C ALA A 245 -16.59 -3.15 -19.27
N ALA A 246 -15.54 -2.38 -18.94
CA ALA A 246 -15.39 -1.79 -17.62
C ALA A 246 -16.29 -0.54 -17.42
N TYR A 247 -16.63 0.17 -18.50
CA TYR A 247 -17.37 1.42 -18.43
C TYR A 247 -18.85 1.16 -18.09
N GLY A 248 -19.39 1.92 -17.13
CA GLY A 248 -20.74 1.76 -16.59
C GLY A 248 -20.90 0.62 -15.57
N VAL A 249 -19.81 -0.12 -15.28
CA VAL A 249 -19.79 -1.21 -14.31
C VAL A 249 -18.76 -0.94 -13.20
N LEU A 250 -17.49 -0.75 -13.58
CA LEU A 250 -16.38 -0.54 -12.65
C LEU A 250 -16.01 0.95 -12.52
N VAL A 251 -16.07 1.64 -13.66
CA VAL A 251 -15.72 3.05 -13.82
C VAL A 251 -16.69 3.75 -14.77
N GLU A 252 -16.78 5.06 -14.67
CA GLU A 252 -17.54 5.91 -15.60
C GLU A 252 -16.63 6.47 -16.69
N ARG A 253 -17.21 6.88 -17.82
CA ARG A 253 -16.45 7.60 -18.84
C ARG A 253 -16.10 9.00 -18.36
N PHE A 254 -14.88 9.43 -18.67
CA PHE A 254 -14.44 10.79 -18.43
C PHE A 254 -15.20 11.79 -19.31
N ASP A 255 -15.79 12.83 -18.70
CA ASP A 255 -16.31 14.03 -19.38
C ASP A 255 -15.63 15.26 -18.77
N ALA A 256 -14.88 15.98 -19.60
CA ALA A 256 -14.14 17.19 -19.23
C ALA A 256 -15.05 18.34 -18.77
N ARG A 257 -16.36 18.29 -19.07
CA ARG A 257 -17.35 19.31 -18.68
C ARG A 257 -18.11 18.95 -17.40
N SER A 258 -18.06 17.71 -16.96
CA SER A 258 -18.61 17.31 -15.67
C SER A 258 -17.71 17.84 -14.55
N PRO A 259 -18.22 18.22 -13.36
CA PRO A 259 -17.39 18.62 -12.22
C PRO A 259 -16.70 17.42 -11.55
N HIS A 260 -15.42 17.60 -11.20
CA HIS A 260 -14.59 16.58 -10.51
C HIS A 260 -13.76 17.18 -9.41
N GLU A 261 -13.35 16.35 -8.47
CA GLU A 261 -12.45 16.75 -7.40
C GLU A 261 -10.99 16.72 -7.86
N TRP A 262 -10.30 17.84 -7.66
CA TRP A 262 -8.91 18.05 -8.04
C TRP A 262 -8.07 18.42 -6.84
N VAL A 263 -6.84 17.94 -6.83
CA VAL A 263 -5.79 18.34 -5.89
C VAL A 263 -4.58 18.86 -6.63
N ALA A 264 -3.87 19.81 -6.03
CA ALA A 264 -2.65 20.34 -6.60
C ALA A 264 -1.49 19.37 -6.38
N GLY A 265 -0.75 19.11 -7.46
CA GLY A 265 0.52 18.40 -7.47
C GLY A 265 1.62 19.25 -8.11
N THR A 266 2.78 18.63 -8.24
CA THR A 266 3.98 19.24 -8.81
C THR A 266 4.52 18.33 -9.91
N SER A 267 4.80 18.91 -11.08
CA SER A 267 5.59 18.27 -12.12
C SER A 267 7.04 18.14 -11.64
N LEU A 268 7.58 16.92 -11.66
CA LEU A 268 8.95 16.66 -11.23
C LEU A 268 9.99 17.05 -12.29
N VAL A 269 9.56 17.35 -13.51
CA VAL A 269 10.44 17.75 -14.62
C VAL A 269 10.80 19.24 -14.52
N ASP A 270 9.82 20.10 -14.25
CA ASP A 270 9.97 21.57 -14.31
C ASP A 270 9.51 22.29 -13.03
N GLY A 271 9.01 21.56 -12.03
CA GLY A 271 8.50 22.13 -10.77
C GLY A 271 7.13 22.81 -10.89
N GLY A 272 6.49 22.78 -12.07
CA GLY A 272 5.21 23.44 -12.31
C GLY A 272 4.04 22.82 -11.54
N THR A 273 3.07 23.65 -11.15
CA THR A 273 1.81 23.17 -10.56
C THR A 273 0.98 22.41 -11.59
N VAL A 274 0.44 21.26 -11.19
CA VAL A 274 -0.48 20.46 -11.99
C VAL A 274 -1.71 20.09 -11.17
N MET A 275 -2.88 20.10 -11.79
CA MET A 275 -4.10 19.57 -11.15
C MET A 275 -4.22 18.08 -11.42
N VAL A 276 -4.44 17.29 -10.38
CA VAL A 276 -4.55 15.82 -10.45
C VAL A 276 -5.93 15.40 -9.94
N PRO A 277 -6.59 14.40 -10.54
CA PRO A 277 -7.87 13.91 -10.05
C PRO A 277 -7.66 13.32 -8.66
N ARG A 278 -8.47 13.76 -7.70
CA ARG A 278 -8.34 13.38 -6.29
C ARG A 278 -8.34 11.85 -6.09
N GLU A 279 -9.18 11.13 -6.86
CA GLU A 279 -9.29 9.67 -6.80
C GLU A 279 -8.03 8.91 -7.28
N SER A 280 -7.15 9.57 -8.04
CA SER A 280 -5.86 9.00 -8.44
C SER A 280 -4.78 9.17 -7.36
N VAL A 281 -5.06 9.99 -6.35
CA VAL A 281 -4.14 10.28 -5.23
C VAL A 281 -4.61 9.58 -3.97
N TYR A 282 -5.91 9.68 -3.65
CA TYR A 282 -6.51 9.11 -2.45
C TYR A 282 -7.38 7.90 -2.79
N TYR A 283 -6.77 6.71 -2.79
CA TYR A 283 -7.33 5.53 -3.46
C TYR A 283 -8.37 4.75 -2.64
N ALA A 284 -8.53 5.03 -1.34
CA ALA A 284 -9.50 4.32 -0.49
C ALA A 284 -10.84 5.05 -0.36
N GLN A 285 -10.85 6.38 -0.53
CA GLN A 285 -12.08 7.17 -0.55
C GLN A 285 -12.67 7.25 -1.95
N ARG A 286 -13.88 6.70 -2.11
CA ARG A 286 -14.62 6.89 -3.35
C ARG A 286 -15.04 8.35 -3.49
N PRO A 287 -15.00 8.93 -4.70
CA PRO A 287 -15.55 10.26 -4.93
C PRO A 287 -17.07 10.27 -4.71
N GLU A 288 -17.62 11.45 -4.40
CA GLU A 288 -19.08 11.66 -4.34
C GLU A 288 -19.74 11.52 -5.72
N GLY A 289 -19.00 11.88 -6.75
CA GLY A 289 -19.44 11.86 -8.15
C GLY A 289 -19.07 10.56 -8.90
N PRO A 290 -19.11 10.61 -10.24
CA PRO A 290 -18.62 9.54 -11.10
C PRO A 290 -17.19 9.15 -10.71
N ARG A 291 -16.94 7.85 -10.61
CA ARG A 291 -15.60 7.30 -10.39
C ARG A 291 -15.02 6.92 -11.73
N TRP A 292 -13.92 7.51 -12.15
CA TRP A 292 -13.34 7.23 -13.47
C TRP A 292 -12.12 6.33 -13.42
N SER A 293 -11.54 6.19 -12.24
CA SER A 293 -10.34 5.40 -12.05
C SER A 293 -10.46 4.48 -10.84
N LEU A 294 -9.88 3.30 -11.00
CA LEU A 294 -9.62 2.40 -9.90
C LEU A 294 -8.30 2.81 -9.24
N GLY A 295 -8.37 3.70 -8.25
CA GLY A 295 -7.19 4.07 -7.47
C GLY A 295 -6.51 2.85 -6.82
N THR A 296 -5.18 2.82 -6.90
CA THR A 296 -4.30 1.86 -6.23
C THR A 296 -3.27 2.61 -5.39
N SER A 297 -2.50 1.89 -4.56
CA SER A 297 -1.38 2.48 -3.82
C SER A 297 -0.12 2.68 -4.67
N SER A 298 -0.15 2.39 -5.99
CA SER A 298 1.03 2.48 -6.85
C SER A 298 1.65 3.87 -6.80
N GLY A 299 2.93 3.97 -6.41
CA GLY A 299 3.65 5.23 -6.33
C GLY A 299 3.42 5.99 -5.02
N CYS A 300 2.64 5.45 -4.09
CA CYS A 300 2.47 5.96 -2.74
C CYS A 300 3.64 5.49 -1.88
N ALA A 301 4.38 6.41 -1.27
CA ALA A 301 5.57 6.06 -0.51
C ALA A 301 5.79 6.97 0.69
N THR A 302 6.30 6.40 1.78
CA THR A 302 6.70 7.13 3.00
C THR A 302 8.22 7.17 3.20
N GLY A 303 8.74 8.35 3.56
CA GLY A 303 10.15 8.60 3.84
C GLY A 303 10.37 9.65 4.95
N SER A 304 11.63 9.96 5.25
CA SER A 304 11.99 11.05 6.18
C SER A 304 11.91 12.44 5.55
N THR A 305 12.07 12.51 4.22
CA THR A 305 11.94 13.72 3.39
C THR A 305 11.04 13.47 2.19
N VAL A 306 10.54 14.55 1.59
CA VAL A 306 9.64 14.47 0.43
C VAL A 306 10.39 13.83 -0.74
N GLU A 307 11.66 14.17 -0.90
CA GLU A 307 12.56 13.62 -1.91
C GLU A 307 12.81 12.13 -1.68
N GLU A 308 13.12 11.69 -0.45
CA GLU A 308 13.24 10.25 -0.13
C GLU A 308 11.96 9.49 -0.48
N ALA A 309 10.80 9.99 -0.06
CA ALA A 309 9.51 9.38 -0.40
C ALA A 309 9.28 9.33 -1.93
N THR A 310 9.70 10.39 -2.65
CA THR A 310 9.61 10.44 -4.13
C THR A 310 10.48 9.38 -4.79
N VAL A 311 11.69 9.11 -4.27
CA VAL A 311 12.57 8.05 -4.78
C VAL A 311 11.88 6.70 -4.71
N PHE A 312 11.31 6.34 -3.56
CA PHE A 312 10.61 5.06 -3.41
C PHE A 312 9.35 4.98 -4.28
N GLY A 313 8.57 6.06 -4.38
CA GLY A 313 7.39 6.11 -5.26
C GLY A 313 7.74 5.94 -6.74
N LEU A 314 8.82 6.56 -7.22
CA LEU A 314 9.30 6.39 -8.59
C LEU A 314 9.81 4.97 -8.88
N LEU A 315 10.57 4.39 -7.94
CA LEU A 315 11.08 3.02 -8.08
C LEU A 315 9.93 2.01 -8.14
N GLU A 316 8.91 2.17 -7.31
CA GLU A 316 7.73 1.30 -7.33
C GLU A 316 6.97 1.41 -8.66
N LEU A 317 6.81 2.62 -9.21
CA LEU A 317 6.18 2.80 -10.53
C LEU A 317 6.98 2.10 -11.65
N VAL A 318 8.32 2.18 -11.61
CA VAL A 318 9.21 1.49 -12.56
C VAL A 318 9.10 -0.02 -12.42
N GLU A 319 9.08 -0.55 -11.19
CA GLU A 319 8.90 -1.96 -10.91
C GLU A 319 7.61 -2.51 -11.51
N ARG A 320 6.48 -1.85 -11.21
CA ARG A 320 5.15 -2.22 -11.70
C ARG A 320 5.07 -2.13 -13.22
N ASP A 321 5.57 -1.05 -13.82
CA ASP A 321 5.60 -0.89 -15.29
C ASP A 321 6.39 -2.00 -15.96
N THR A 322 7.60 -2.27 -15.46
CA THR A 322 8.51 -3.27 -16.02
C THR A 322 7.89 -4.66 -15.92
N PHE A 323 7.30 -4.99 -14.78
CA PHE A 323 6.58 -6.24 -14.58
C PHE A 323 5.41 -6.40 -15.55
N VAL A 324 4.51 -5.41 -15.60
CA VAL A 324 3.32 -5.44 -16.45
C VAL A 324 3.72 -5.56 -17.92
N ASN A 325 4.70 -4.79 -18.39
CA ASN A 325 5.16 -4.87 -19.77
C ASN A 325 5.88 -6.18 -20.09
N ALA A 326 6.66 -6.74 -19.16
CA ALA A 326 7.29 -8.04 -19.35
C ALA A 326 6.24 -9.16 -19.47
N TRP A 327 5.24 -9.15 -18.59
CA TRP A 327 4.15 -10.12 -18.62
C TRP A 327 3.30 -10.01 -19.89
N TYR A 328 2.75 -8.84 -20.19
CA TYR A 328 1.82 -8.67 -21.31
C TYR A 328 2.53 -8.60 -22.66
N GLY A 329 3.76 -8.09 -22.71
CA GLY A 329 4.58 -8.03 -23.92
C GLY A 329 5.26 -9.35 -24.25
N GLY A 330 5.25 -10.33 -23.33
CA GLY A 330 5.95 -11.59 -23.49
C GLY A 330 7.47 -11.41 -23.55
N ILE A 331 8.00 -10.39 -22.88
CA ILE A 331 9.43 -10.09 -22.85
C ILE A 331 10.09 -11.18 -21.99
N PRO A 332 11.09 -11.91 -22.53
CA PRO A 332 11.72 -12.97 -21.78
C PRO A 332 12.48 -12.39 -20.57
N PRO A 333 12.26 -12.95 -19.36
CA PRO A 333 13.06 -12.59 -18.20
C PRO A 333 14.48 -13.15 -18.37
N VAL A 334 15.44 -12.61 -17.62
CA VAL A 334 16.82 -13.10 -17.58
C VAL A 334 17.03 -13.86 -16.27
N PRO A 335 17.05 -15.22 -16.27
CA PRO A 335 17.15 -15.99 -15.04
C PRO A 335 18.48 -15.76 -14.32
N VAL A 336 18.44 -15.69 -13.00
CA VAL A 336 19.59 -15.39 -12.12
C VAL A 336 19.70 -16.46 -11.05
N VAL A 337 20.92 -16.88 -10.72
CA VAL A 337 21.19 -17.86 -9.67
C VAL A 337 20.98 -17.22 -8.29
N PRO A 338 19.95 -17.61 -7.49
CA PRO A 338 19.62 -16.91 -6.24
C PRO A 338 20.76 -16.89 -5.21
N SER A 339 21.54 -17.96 -5.13
CA SER A 339 22.67 -18.08 -4.18
C SER A 339 23.84 -17.12 -4.47
N THR A 340 23.84 -16.46 -5.63
CA THR A 340 24.84 -15.42 -5.97
C THR A 340 24.44 -14.04 -5.46
N VAL A 341 23.22 -13.87 -4.92
CA VAL A 341 22.74 -12.61 -4.35
C VAL A 341 23.31 -12.42 -2.94
N PRO A 342 24.10 -11.35 -2.68
CA PRO A 342 24.66 -11.10 -1.36
C PRO A 342 23.61 -10.96 -0.26
N GLY A 343 23.91 -11.47 0.93
CA GLY A 343 23.03 -11.33 2.12
C GLY A 343 21.77 -12.20 2.11
N THR A 344 21.66 -13.19 1.23
CA THR A 344 20.48 -14.07 1.12
C THR A 344 20.70 -15.49 1.66
N ALA A 345 21.94 -15.86 2.01
CA ALA A 345 22.31 -17.24 2.34
C ALA A 345 21.42 -17.87 3.43
N ASP A 346 21.21 -17.18 4.55
CA ASP A 346 20.40 -17.69 5.67
C ASP A 346 18.92 -17.90 5.28
N MET A 347 18.38 -16.95 4.51
CA MET A 347 17.01 -17.01 3.99
C MET A 347 16.84 -18.18 3.02
N LEU A 348 17.80 -18.37 2.10
CA LEU A 348 17.77 -19.45 1.12
C LEU A 348 17.95 -20.82 1.79
N ALA A 349 18.86 -20.94 2.76
CA ALA A 349 19.05 -22.16 3.54
C ALA A 349 17.76 -22.57 4.30
N ARG A 350 17.03 -21.59 4.84
CA ARG A 350 15.73 -21.82 5.49
C ARG A 350 14.66 -22.29 4.51
N VAL A 351 14.60 -21.69 3.31
CA VAL A 351 13.69 -22.13 2.24
C VAL A 351 13.99 -23.57 1.81
N GLU A 352 15.27 -23.91 1.64
CA GLU A 352 15.70 -25.27 1.30
C GLU A 352 15.35 -26.29 2.40
N LEU A 353 15.53 -25.93 3.68
CA LEU A 353 15.15 -26.76 4.82
C LEU A 353 13.65 -27.10 4.84
N LEU A 354 12.81 -26.21 4.32
CA LEU A 354 11.36 -26.42 4.19
C LEU A 354 10.99 -27.28 2.96
N GLY A 355 11.97 -27.71 2.16
CA GLY A 355 11.75 -28.43 0.92
C GLY A 355 11.18 -27.56 -0.20
N TRP A 356 11.35 -26.25 -0.11
CA TRP A 356 10.88 -25.28 -1.10
C TRP A 356 12.03 -24.90 -2.05
N SER A 357 11.68 -24.28 -3.17
CA SER A 357 12.69 -23.79 -4.14
C SER A 357 12.48 -22.33 -4.48
N THR A 358 13.57 -21.65 -4.86
CA THR A 358 13.56 -20.26 -5.28
C THR A 358 13.87 -20.14 -6.77
N GLU A 359 13.15 -19.24 -7.42
CA GLU A 359 13.38 -18.80 -8.80
C GLU A 359 13.62 -17.27 -8.74
N LEU A 360 14.55 -16.77 -9.55
CA LEU A 360 14.88 -15.34 -9.61
C LEU A 360 15.21 -14.96 -11.05
N ALA A 361 14.77 -13.79 -11.48
CA ALA A 361 15.16 -13.23 -12.76
C ALA A 361 15.21 -11.71 -12.73
N ALA A 362 16.09 -11.13 -13.56
CA ALA A 362 16.01 -9.72 -13.92
C ALA A 362 14.95 -9.54 -15.02
N LEU A 363 14.18 -8.46 -14.92
CA LEU A 363 13.25 -8.04 -15.95
C LEU A 363 13.89 -6.92 -16.79
N PRO A 364 14.01 -7.10 -18.11
CA PRO A 364 14.54 -6.04 -18.98
C PRO A 364 13.66 -4.79 -18.94
N ASP A 365 14.29 -3.62 -18.83
CA ASP A 365 13.64 -2.30 -18.90
C ASP A 365 14.43 -1.33 -19.80
N GLU A 366 13.77 -0.26 -20.25
CA GLU A 366 14.38 0.73 -21.16
C GLU A 366 15.31 1.73 -20.45
N TRP A 367 15.19 1.87 -19.12
CA TRP A 367 15.92 2.86 -18.32
C TRP A 367 17.22 2.33 -17.71
N GLY A 368 17.33 1.01 -17.58
CA GLY A 368 18.43 0.31 -16.91
C GLY A 368 18.37 0.48 -15.41
N ILE A 369 17.16 0.56 -14.87
CA ILE A 369 16.91 0.48 -13.44
C ILE A 369 16.75 -1.00 -13.14
N PRO A 370 17.63 -1.62 -12.32
CA PRO A 370 17.49 -3.04 -12.02
C PRO A 370 16.13 -3.35 -11.39
N VAL A 371 15.31 -4.12 -12.13
CA VAL A 371 14.05 -4.69 -11.67
C VAL A 371 14.18 -6.20 -11.65
N PHE A 372 13.87 -6.83 -10.52
CA PHE A 372 13.91 -8.27 -10.37
C PHE A 372 12.54 -8.80 -9.99
N VAL A 373 12.27 -10.02 -10.45
CA VAL A 373 11.14 -10.83 -10.04
C VAL A 373 11.65 -12.13 -9.43
N ALA A 374 11.04 -12.56 -8.33
CA ALA A 374 11.35 -13.82 -7.69
C ALA A 374 10.08 -14.65 -7.49
N ALA A 375 10.24 -15.97 -7.41
CA ALA A 375 9.20 -16.88 -6.98
C ALA A 375 9.73 -17.85 -5.91
N VAL A 376 8.91 -18.15 -4.92
CA VAL A 376 9.09 -19.29 -4.02
C VAL A 376 8.06 -20.35 -4.37
N VAL A 377 8.54 -21.56 -4.64
CA VAL A 377 7.70 -22.70 -4.99
C VAL A 377 7.56 -23.62 -3.77
N ALA A 378 6.36 -23.68 -3.21
CA ALA A 378 6.01 -24.49 -2.06
C ALA A 378 4.79 -25.37 -2.39
N SER A 379 4.95 -26.70 -2.32
CA SER A 379 3.89 -27.65 -2.72
C SER A 379 3.34 -27.40 -4.15
N GLY A 380 4.18 -26.88 -5.04
CA GLY A 380 3.83 -26.52 -6.42
C GLY A 380 3.07 -25.19 -6.58
N VAL A 381 2.72 -24.52 -5.47
CA VAL A 381 2.18 -23.16 -5.45
C VAL A 381 3.33 -22.15 -5.52
N ARG A 382 3.18 -21.09 -6.32
CA ARG A 382 4.17 -20.01 -6.41
C ARG A 382 3.68 -18.76 -5.68
N ALA A 383 4.52 -18.24 -4.78
CA ALA A 383 4.40 -16.86 -4.29
C ALA A 383 5.45 -16.01 -4.99
N PHE A 384 5.05 -14.83 -5.45
CA PHE A 384 5.94 -13.91 -6.15
C PHE A 384 6.34 -12.72 -5.29
N GLY A 385 7.47 -12.13 -5.63
CA GLY A 385 7.91 -10.83 -5.16
C GLY A 385 8.61 -10.09 -6.31
N ALA A 386 8.56 -8.77 -6.29
CA ALA A 386 9.26 -7.92 -7.24
C ALA A 386 9.93 -6.75 -6.52
N ALA A 387 10.98 -6.22 -7.13
CA ALA A 387 11.67 -5.06 -6.56
C ALA A 387 12.43 -4.30 -7.63
N ALA A 388 12.32 -2.97 -7.60
CA ALA A 388 13.23 -2.07 -8.29
C ALA A 388 14.21 -1.41 -7.31
N HIS A 389 15.48 -1.32 -7.70
CA HIS A 389 16.49 -0.57 -6.95
C HIS A 389 17.70 -0.22 -7.84
N PRO A 390 18.33 0.97 -7.69
CA PRO A 390 19.55 1.30 -8.43
C PRO A 390 20.70 0.31 -8.25
N ASP A 391 20.83 -0.27 -7.06
CA ASP A 391 21.72 -1.42 -6.78
C ASP A 391 21.01 -2.76 -7.06
N ALA A 392 21.52 -3.51 -8.03
CA ALA A 392 20.96 -4.79 -8.47
C ALA A 392 20.93 -5.86 -7.37
N ALA A 393 21.92 -5.89 -6.48
CA ALA A 393 21.95 -6.82 -5.37
C ALA A 393 20.81 -6.56 -4.38
N THR A 394 20.54 -5.28 -4.08
CA THR A 394 19.42 -4.86 -3.24
C THR A 394 18.08 -5.14 -3.91
N ALA A 395 17.92 -4.87 -5.20
CA ALA A 395 16.70 -5.24 -5.95
C ALA A 395 16.44 -6.75 -5.89
N ALA A 396 17.42 -7.57 -6.27
CA ALA A 396 17.31 -9.03 -6.25
C ALA A 396 16.99 -9.59 -4.85
N ARG A 397 17.65 -9.06 -3.82
CA ARG A 397 17.40 -9.46 -2.43
C ARG A 397 15.99 -9.10 -1.98
N ARG A 398 15.49 -7.89 -2.28
CA ARG A 398 14.13 -7.47 -1.91
C ARG A 398 13.06 -8.32 -2.60
N ALA A 399 13.21 -8.61 -3.90
CA ALA A 399 12.30 -9.49 -4.63
C ALA A 399 12.24 -10.90 -3.98
N LEU A 400 13.40 -11.48 -3.63
CA LEU A 400 13.46 -12.76 -2.91
C LEU A 400 12.81 -12.68 -1.54
N THR A 401 13.13 -11.65 -0.73
CA THR A 401 12.56 -11.47 0.60
C THR A 401 11.03 -11.39 0.56
N GLU A 402 10.48 -10.67 -0.40
CA GLU A 402 9.02 -10.57 -0.57
C GLU A 402 8.39 -11.90 -0.99
N ALA A 403 8.96 -12.62 -1.96
CA ALA A 403 8.46 -13.93 -2.36
C ALA A 403 8.49 -14.95 -1.20
N VAL A 404 9.58 -14.94 -0.41
CA VAL A 404 9.77 -15.79 0.78
C VAL A 404 8.81 -15.43 1.89
N ALA A 405 8.52 -14.14 2.06
CA ALA A 405 7.52 -13.65 2.99
C ALA A 405 6.16 -14.26 2.63
N TYR A 406 5.62 -14.01 1.45
CA TYR A 406 4.23 -14.39 1.15
C TYR A 406 4.00 -15.90 0.93
N ALA A 407 5.05 -16.71 0.79
CA ALA A 407 4.93 -18.14 0.50
C ALA A 407 4.05 -18.96 1.48
N PRO A 408 4.19 -18.87 2.82
CA PRO A 408 3.36 -19.63 3.75
C PRO A 408 1.87 -19.31 3.61
N ASP A 409 1.53 -18.01 3.54
CA ASP A 409 0.15 -17.57 3.42
C ASP A 409 -0.44 -17.88 2.05
N ARG A 410 0.36 -17.82 0.98
CA ARG A 410 -0.07 -18.21 -0.36
C ARG A 410 -0.49 -19.69 -0.40
N VAL A 411 0.28 -20.58 0.23
CA VAL A 411 -0.07 -22.01 0.33
C VAL A 411 -1.37 -22.21 1.11
N ARG A 412 -1.54 -21.50 2.24
CA ARG A 412 -2.76 -21.57 3.06
C ARG A 412 -3.97 -21.06 2.29
N GLU A 413 -3.83 -19.94 1.59
CA GLU A 413 -4.93 -19.32 0.84
C GLU A 413 -5.39 -20.23 -0.31
N VAL A 414 -4.45 -20.79 -1.08
CA VAL A 414 -4.77 -21.74 -2.16
C VAL A 414 -5.51 -22.97 -1.61
N ALA A 415 -5.10 -23.49 -0.45
CA ALA A 415 -5.80 -24.60 0.20
C ALA A 415 -7.21 -24.21 0.66
N ALA A 416 -7.35 -23.04 1.31
CA ALA A 416 -8.62 -22.54 1.83
C ALA A 416 -9.62 -22.18 0.71
N ARG A 417 -9.13 -21.73 -0.45
CA ARG A 417 -9.93 -21.29 -1.59
C ARG A 417 -9.94 -22.30 -2.74
N SER A 418 -9.80 -23.59 -2.45
CA SER A 418 -9.66 -24.66 -3.46
C SER A 418 -10.78 -24.71 -4.53
N ALA A 419 -12.01 -24.30 -4.22
CA ALA A 419 -13.09 -24.18 -5.20
C ALA A 419 -12.81 -23.06 -6.21
N ARG A 420 -12.44 -21.87 -5.70
CA ARG A 420 -12.09 -20.72 -6.53
C ARG A 420 -10.85 -20.99 -7.38
N VAL A 421 -9.84 -21.66 -6.82
CA VAL A 421 -8.63 -22.09 -7.54
C VAL A 421 -8.98 -22.98 -8.73
N ARG A 422 -9.95 -23.91 -8.59
CA ARG A 422 -10.40 -24.76 -9.70
C ARG A 422 -11.05 -23.94 -10.81
N GLU A 423 -11.93 -23.01 -10.47
CA GLU A 423 -12.56 -22.10 -11.44
C GLU A 423 -11.52 -21.31 -12.23
N LEU A 424 -10.57 -20.67 -11.54
CA LEU A 424 -9.52 -19.86 -12.16
C LEU A 424 -8.50 -20.67 -12.96
N ARG A 425 -8.31 -21.94 -12.61
CA ARG A 425 -7.47 -22.85 -13.39
C ARG A 425 -8.14 -23.24 -14.71
N ASP A 426 -9.44 -23.47 -14.68
CA ASP A 426 -10.22 -23.84 -15.86
C ASP A 426 -10.43 -22.62 -16.79
N ASP A 427 -10.65 -21.43 -16.22
CA ASP A 427 -10.68 -20.16 -16.93
C ASP A 427 -10.02 -19.03 -16.11
N PRO A 428 -8.76 -18.66 -16.41
CA PRO A 428 -8.06 -17.60 -15.68
C PRO A 428 -8.68 -16.23 -15.89
N LEU A 429 -9.49 -16.01 -16.94
CA LEU A 429 -10.10 -14.71 -17.22
C LEU A 429 -11.20 -14.35 -16.21
N LEU A 430 -11.61 -15.30 -15.36
CA LEU A 430 -12.59 -15.09 -14.30
C LEU A 430 -12.03 -14.32 -13.09
N VAL A 431 -10.76 -13.91 -13.08
CA VAL A 431 -10.16 -13.08 -12.02
C VAL A 431 -10.91 -11.75 -11.88
N ARG A 432 -11.35 -11.42 -10.67
CA ARG A 432 -12.19 -10.23 -10.42
C ARG A 432 -11.51 -9.14 -9.62
N ASP A 433 -10.61 -9.50 -8.72
CA ASP A 433 -10.04 -8.61 -7.72
C ASP A 433 -8.62 -9.01 -7.38
N LEU A 434 -7.99 -8.19 -6.53
CA LEU A 434 -6.63 -8.35 -6.03
C LEU A 434 -6.40 -9.75 -5.46
N GLU A 435 -7.37 -10.26 -4.71
CA GLU A 435 -7.29 -11.53 -3.99
C GLU A 435 -7.34 -12.75 -4.91
N ASP A 436 -7.88 -12.63 -6.13
CA ASP A 436 -7.91 -13.72 -7.10
C ASP A 436 -6.59 -13.89 -7.88
N HIS A 437 -5.85 -12.79 -8.14
CA HIS A 437 -4.64 -12.84 -8.98
C HIS A 437 -3.59 -13.86 -8.51
N PRO A 438 -3.27 -13.96 -7.22
CA PRO A 438 -2.24 -14.90 -6.79
C PRO A 438 -2.67 -16.37 -6.82
N LEU A 439 -3.97 -16.65 -6.97
CA LEU A 439 -4.49 -18.01 -7.08
C LEU A 439 -4.23 -18.62 -8.46
N LEU A 440 -3.72 -17.84 -9.42
CA LEU A 440 -3.41 -18.26 -10.78
C LEU A 440 -2.17 -19.16 -10.87
N ALA A 441 -1.22 -19.01 -9.94
CA ALA A 441 0.09 -19.66 -10.04
C ALA A 441 0.17 -20.95 -9.21
N VAL A 442 -0.65 -21.92 -9.61
CA VAL A 442 -0.84 -23.21 -8.94
C VAL A 442 -0.57 -24.40 -9.86
N PRO A 443 -0.44 -25.63 -9.32
CA PRO A 443 -0.28 -26.84 -10.15
C PRO A 443 -1.42 -27.04 -11.15
N GLY A 444 -1.06 -27.29 -12.41
CA GLY A 444 -2.01 -27.51 -13.51
C GLY A 444 -2.62 -26.23 -14.09
N ALA A 445 -2.25 -25.04 -13.62
CA ALA A 445 -2.61 -23.78 -14.26
C ALA A 445 -1.83 -23.56 -15.56
N HIS A 446 -2.16 -22.48 -16.27
CA HIS A 446 -1.51 -22.13 -17.53
C HIS A 446 0.02 -22.03 -17.35
N PRO A 447 0.83 -22.65 -18.24
CA PRO A 447 2.28 -22.77 -18.06
C PRO A 447 3.03 -21.42 -17.98
N ALA A 448 2.45 -20.35 -18.52
CA ALA A 448 3.01 -19.01 -18.41
C ALA A 448 3.23 -18.57 -16.94
N TYR A 449 2.39 -18.99 -16.00
CA TYR A 449 2.56 -18.67 -14.58
C TYR A 449 3.80 -19.33 -13.97
N ALA A 450 4.19 -20.51 -14.46
CA ALA A 450 5.41 -21.18 -14.05
C ALA A 450 6.67 -20.60 -14.71
N ALA A 451 6.52 -19.81 -15.77
CA ALA A 451 7.62 -19.28 -16.57
C ALA A 451 7.94 -17.80 -16.26
N VAL A 452 7.35 -17.21 -15.20
CA VAL A 452 7.55 -15.80 -14.82
C VAL A 452 9.04 -15.46 -14.60
N CYS A 453 9.81 -16.37 -14.01
CA CYS A 453 11.25 -16.21 -13.79
C CYS A 453 12.12 -16.88 -14.88
N GLY A 454 11.51 -17.36 -15.97
CA GLY A 454 12.21 -18.09 -17.03
C GLY A 454 12.68 -19.50 -16.63
N ASP A 455 13.57 -20.09 -17.43
CA ASP A 455 14.11 -21.42 -17.17
C ASP A 455 15.37 -21.34 -16.29
N ARG A 456 15.34 -22.00 -15.13
CA ARG A 456 16.48 -22.06 -14.21
C ARG A 456 17.75 -22.65 -14.82
N ARG A 457 17.66 -23.41 -15.91
CA ARG A 457 18.82 -23.97 -16.63
C ARG A 457 19.63 -22.89 -17.35
N ASP A 458 19.00 -21.77 -17.66
CA ASP A 458 19.62 -20.61 -18.29
C ASP A 458 20.07 -19.56 -17.26
N ALA A 459 20.00 -19.90 -15.95
CA ALA A 459 20.34 -18.99 -14.88
C ALA A 459 21.83 -18.67 -14.85
N ARG A 460 22.12 -17.38 -14.71
CA ARG A 460 23.49 -16.84 -14.67
C ARG A 460 23.78 -16.16 -13.32
N PRO A 461 25.06 -16.02 -12.94
CA PRO A 461 25.43 -15.26 -11.75
C PRO A 461 24.92 -13.81 -11.78
N LEU A 462 24.57 -13.26 -10.61
CA LEU A 462 24.03 -11.91 -10.48
C LEU A 462 24.99 -10.84 -11.04
N ASP A 463 26.30 -10.98 -10.83
CA ASP A 463 27.30 -10.02 -11.30
C ASP A 463 27.37 -9.94 -12.83
N GLU A 464 27.23 -11.08 -13.52
CA GLU A 464 27.11 -11.12 -14.97
C GLU A 464 25.87 -10.38 -15.45
N VAL A 465 24.70 -10.72 -14.89
CA VAL A 465 23.42 -10.10 -15.29
C VAL A 465 23.38 -8.61 -14.95
N ALA A 466 23.85 -8.21 -13.77
CA ALA A 466 23.94 -6.82 -13.35
C ALA A 466 24.90 -6.02 -14.25
N GLY A 467 26.03 -6.63 -14.65
CA GLY A 467 26.97 -6.03 -15.60
C GLY A 467 26.36 -5.80 -16.98
N GLU A 468 25.44 -6.65 -17.42
CA GLU A 468 24.68 -6.44 -18.67
C GLU A 468 23.65 -5.34 -18.55
N VAL A 469 22.86 -5.32 -17.47
CA VAL A 469 21.85 -4.28 -17.20
C VAL A 469 22.50 -2.89 -17.14
N ALA A 470 23.67 -2.79 -16.49
CA ALA A 470 24.41 -1.55 -16.36
C ALA A 470 25.21 -1.15 -17.61
N ARG A 471 25.39 -2.04 -18.60
CA ARG A 471 26.32 -1.81 -19.71
C ARG A 471 25.94 -0.57 -20.52
N GLY A 472 26.86 0.39 -20.61
CA GLY A 472 26.66 1.63 -21.38
C GLY A 472 25.74 2.64 -20.71
N ARG A 473 25.35 2.43 -19.45
CA ARG A 473 24.46 3.31 -18.68
C ARG A 473 25.24 4.00 -17.56
N ARG A 474 24.82 5.20 -17.20
CA ARG A 474 25.35 5.90 -16.03
C ARG A 474 24.68 5.34 -14.76
N PRO A 475 25.42 5.04 -13.69
CA PRO A 475 24.82 4.70 -12.40
C PRO A 475 23.88 5.81 -11.94
N MET A 476 22.70 5.43 -11.45
CA MET A 476 21.72 6.39 -10.90
C MET A 476 22.11 6.89 -9.51
N VAL A 477 22.89 6.10 -8.80
CA VAL A 477 23.46 6.41 -7.50
C VAL A 477 24.97 6.19 -7.64
N PRO A 478 25.83 7.11 -7.16
CA PRO A 478 27.27 6.89 -7.14
C PRO A 478 27.63 5.54 -6.49
N ASP A 479 28.62 4.83 -7.03
CA ASP A 479 29.11 3.60 -6.40
C ASP A 479 29.75 3.95 -5.04
N PRO A 480 29.20 3.48 -3.91
CA PRO A 480 29.76 3.75 -2.60
C PRO A 480 31.21 3.27 -2.47
N ARG A 481 31.64 2.28 -3.28
CA ARG A 481 33.00 1.71 -3.25
C ARG A 481 34.04 2.53 -4.03
N GLY A 482 33.61 3.55 -4.77
CA GLY A 482 34.46 4.42 -5.59
C GLY A 482 34.79 5.77 -4.96
N SER A 483 34.12 6.12 -3.86
CA SER A 483 34.38 7.33 -3.07
C SER A 483 35.54 7.08 -2.10
N ALA A 484 36.48 8.03 -1.99
CA ALA A 484 37.53 7.96 -0.95
C ALA A 484 36.96 8.09 0.49
N ASP A 485 35.66 8.37 0.60
CA ASP A 485 34.90 8.39 1.84
C ASP A 485 33.66 7.49 1.68
N ASP A 486 33.78 6.23 2.14
CA ASP A 486 32.70 5.22 2.16
C ASP A 486 31.47 5.67 2.98
N ARG A 487 31.52 6.85 3.62
CA ARG A 487 30.45 7.46 4.42
C ARG A 487 29.75 8.64 3.75
N ALA A 488 30.18 9.06 2.56
CA ALA A 488 29.50 10.11 1.82
C ALA A 488 28.18 9.56 1.26
N GLY A 489 27.07 9.80 1.97
CA GLY A 489 25.74 9.49 1.46
C GLY A 489 25.38 10.33 0.23
N VAL A 490 24.22 10.04 -0.37
CA VAL A 490 23.80 10.63 -1.65
C VAL A 490 22.62 11.58 -1.44
N PRO A 491 22.68 12.83 -1.91
CA PRO A 491 21.54 13.74 -1.78
C PRO A 491 20.28 13.16 -2.44
N ALA A 492 19.17 13.12 -1.71
CA ALA A 492 17.91 12.56 -2.19
C ALA A 492 17.43 13.25 -3.49
N GLY A 493 17.66 14.56 -3.59
CA GLY A 493 17.36 15.35 -4.79
C GLY A 493 18.10 14.86 -6.04
N GLU A 494 19.37 14.48 -5.93
CA GLU A 494 20.15 13.95 -7.07
C GLU A 494 19.60 12.61 -7.55
N VAL A 495 19.16 11.75 -6.63
CA VAL A 495 18.52 10.47 -6.99
C VAL A 495 17.17 10.70 -7.68
N VAL A 496 16.38 11.66 -7.20
CA VAL A 496 15.12 12.06 -7.86
C VAL A 496 15.42 12.59 -9.27
N GLU A 497 16.38 13.49 -9.44
CA GLU A 497 16.77 14.04 -10.74
C GLU A 497 17.24 12.95 -11.71
N ALA A 498 18.01 11.96 -11.24
CA ALA A 498 18.47 10.84 -12.05
C ALA A 498 17.30 9.95 -12.53
N LEU A 499 16.37 9.62 -11.64
CA LEU A 499 15.18 8.82 -11.96
C LEU A 499 14.24 9.57 -12.91
N VAL A 500 13.90 10.82 -12.59
CA VAL A 500 13.06 11.69 -13.43
C VAL A 500 13.70 11.89 -14.79
N GLY A 501 15.00 12.16 -14.85
CA GLY A 501 15.72 12.33 -16.10
C GLY A 501 15.75 11.05 -16.95
N ALA A 502 15.80 9.87 -16.35
CA ALA A 502 15.71 8.60 -17.08
C ALA A 502 14.33 8.38 -17.71
N LEU A 503 13.27 8.62 -16.96
CA LEU A 503 11.89 8.53 -17.43
C LEU A 503 11.60 9.58 -18.53
N ALA A 504 11.99 10.84 -18.30
CA ALA A 504 11.76 11.94 -19.22
C ALA A 504 12.46 11.75 -20.58
N ARG A 505 13.65 11.13 -20.62
CA ARG A 505 14.34 10.78 -21.89
C ARG A 505 13.54 9.85 -22.79
N THR A 506 12.62 9.09 -22.22
CA THR A 506 11.71 8.18 -22.94
C THR A 506 10.31 8.77 -23.14
N GLY A 507 10.13 10.06 -22.83
CA GLY A 507 8.85 10.75 -22.94
C GLY A 507 7.87 10.48 -21.79
N VAL A 508 8.35 9.91 -20.69
CA VAL A 508 7.52 9.67 -19.49
C VAL A 508 7.64 10.87 -18.56
N GLU A 509 6.55 11.60 -18.40
CA GLU A 509 6.44 12.68 -17.42
C GLU A 509 6.04 12.15 -16.05
N THR A 510 6.57 12.78 -15.01
CA THR A 510 6.39 12.36 -13.62
C THR A 510 5.91 13.51 -12.75
N PHE A 511 5.03 13.19 -11.81
CA PHE A 511 4.35 14.15 -10.95
C PHE A 511 4.32 13.64 -9.52
N ARG A 512 4.11 14.56 -8.58
CA ARG A 512 4.02 14.26 -7.16
C ARG A 512 2.92 15.06 -6.49
N VAL A 513 2.19 14.42 -5.58
CA VAL A 513 1.30 15.07 -4.62
C VAL A 513 1.78 14.72 -3.21
N VAL A 514 1.98 15.73 -2.36
CA VAL A 514 2.36 15.51 -0.95
C VAL A 514 1.12 15.23 -0.13
N GLN A 515 1.09 14.09 0.56
CA GLN A 515 -0.06 13.60 1.34
C GLN A 515 0.13 13.74 2.86
N THR A 516 1.27 14.29 3.27
CA THR A 516 1.72 14.33 4.66
C THR A 516 0.69 14.92 5.62
N ALA A 517 0.27 14.09 6.57
CA ALA A 517 -0.62 14.46 7.64
C ALA A 517 0.14 15.11 8.80
N PRO A 518 -0.49 16.02 9.58
CA PRO A 518 0.16 16.69 10.71
C PRO A 518 0.80 15.73 11.74
N PHE A 519 0.18 14.57 11.98
CA PHE A 519 0.76 13.58 12.91
C PHE A 519 2.05 12.94 12.39
N GLN A 520 2.22 12.81 11.07
CA GLN A 520 3.44 12.26 10.48
C GLN A 520 4.61 13.22 10.63
N GLU A 521 4.36 14.52 10.52
CA GLU A 521 5.41 15.55 10.66
C GLU A 521 6.11 15.42 12.02
N ARG A 522 5.35 15.09 13.08
CA ARG A 522 5.89 14.85 14.44
C ARG A 522 6.70 13.57 14.57
N LEU A 523 6.33 12.55 13.79
CA LEU A 523 7.11 11.31 13.67
C LEU A 523 8.36 11.50 12.81
N GLY A 524 8.54 12.69 12.23
CA GLY A 524 9.59 12.99 11.28
C GLY A 524 9.38 12.33 9.92
N LEU A 525 8.16 11.89 9.60
CA LEU A 525 7.81 11.18 8.37
C LEU A 525 7.03 12.08 7.40
N THR A 526 7.06 11.73 6.12
CA THR A 526 6.30 12.37 5.05
C THR A 526 5.89 11.32 4.02
N THR A 527 4.71 11.49 3.43
CA THR A 527 4.18 10.59 2.40
C THR A 527 3.85 11.36 1.15
N VAL A 528 4.13 10.75 0.00
CA VAL A 528 3.81 11.31 -1.32
C VAL A 528 3.10 10.26 -2.15
N MET A 529 2.23 10.73 -3.06
CA MET A 529 1.80 9.96 -4.21
C MET A 529 2.57 10.45 -5.43
N THR A 530 3.30 9.54 -6.06
CA THR A 530 3.98 9.78 -7.34
C THR A 530 3.11 9.26 -8.47
N LEU A 531 3.03 10.00 -9.58
CA LEU A 531 2.23 9.61 -10.75
C LEU A 531 3.08 9.69 -12.02
N ALA A 532 2.90 8.72 -12.91
CA ALA A 532 3.48 8.71 -14.24
C ALA A 532 2.44 8.11 -15.23
N PRO A 533 1.52 8.92 -15.77
CA PRO A 533 0.36 8.41 -16.52
C PRO A 533 0.72 7.53 -17.72
N ALA A 534 1.86 7.78 -18.36
CA ALA A 534 2.37 7.02 -19.50
C ALA A 534 3.00 5.65 -19.15
N LEU A 535 3.05 5.28 -17.87
CA LEU A 535 3.48 3.96 -17.41
C LEU A 535 2.28 3.01 -17.27
N SER A 536 2.51 1.75 -17.66
CA SER A 536 1.54 0.67 -17.55
C SER A 536 1.16 0.46 -16.08
N GLN A 537 -0.14 0.46 -15.80
CA GLN A 537 -0.67 0.34 -14.45
C GLN A 537 -0.85 -1.14 -14.08
N LEU A 538 -0.55 -1.48 -12.83
CA LEU A 538 -0.89 -2.79 -12.25
C LEU A 538 -2.34 -2.75 -11.76
N ASP A 539 -3.27 -3.12 -12.65
CA ASP A 539 -4.70 -3.18 -12.36
C ASP A 539 -5.11 -4.57 -11.86
N PHE A 540 -6.20 -4.66 -11.08
CA PHE A 540 -6.69 -5.93 -10.55
C PHE A 540 -8.10 -6.26 -11.06
N GLY A 541 -8.33 -7.53 -11.41
CA GLY A 541 -9.49 -8.01 -12.16
C GLY A 541 -9.24 -7.97 -13.67
N TRP A 542 -9.70 -8.99 -14.40
CA TRP A 542 -9.44 -9.09 -15.85
C TRP A 542 -10.09 -7.97 -16.67
N ASP A 543 -11.31 -7.59 -16.31
CA ASP A 543 -12.06 -6.53 -17.00
C ASP A 543 -11.54 -5.12 -16.67
N ALA A 544 -10.73 -4.98 -15.62
CA ALA A 544 -10.14 -3.72 -15.20
C ALA A 544 -8.77 -3.41 -15.82
N GLN A 545 -8.16 -4.36 -16.56
CA GLN A 545 -6.79 -4.26 -17.05
C GLN A 545 -6.63 -3.20 -18.15
N ARG A 546 -6.20 -1.97 -17.83
CA ARG A 546 -5.95 -0.90 -18.81
C ARG A 546 -4.84 -1.24 -19.79
N VAL A 547 -3.87 -2.03 -19.34
CA VAL A 547 -2.78 -2.53 -20.20
C VAL A 547 -3.29 -3.27 -21.43
N ARG A 548 -4.54 -3.77 -21.47
CA ARG A 548 -5.17 -4.40 -22.65
C ARG A 548 -5.50 -3.42 -23.77
N THR A 549 -5.63 -2.13 -23.48
CA THR A 549 -5.82 -1.07 -24.48
C THR A 549 -4.50 -0.34 -24.81
N SER A 550 -3.47 -0.55 -23.99
CA SER A 550 -2.14 0.04 -24.15
C SER A 550 -1.40 -0.49 -25.38
N SER A 551 -0.58 0.38 -25.98
CA SER A 551 0.45 0.01 -26.97
C SER A 551 1.83 -0.21 -26.34
N ARG A 552 1.98 0.08 -25.04
CA ARG A 552 3.27 0.06 -24.33
C ARG A 552 3.92 -1.33 -24.28
N PRO A 553 3.20 -2.43 -23.95
CA PRO A 553 3.83 -3.75 -23.91
C PRO A 553 4.46 -4.17 -25.25
N GLU A 554 3.78 -3.89 -26.36
CA GLU A 554 4.27 -4.20 -27.71
C GLU A 554 5.46 -3.33 -28.11
N ARG A 555 5.47 -2.06 -27.70
CA ARG A 555 6.62 -1.17 -27.89
C ARG A 555 7.83 -1.66 -27.10
N GLN A 556 7.64 -2.02 -25.83
CA GLN A 556 8.71 -2.56 -24.98
C GLN A 556 9.25 -3.87 -25.53
N ALA A 557 8.37 -4.78 -25.96
CA ALA A 557 8.77 -6.04 -26.59
C ALA A 557 9.64 -5.83 -27.84
N ARG A 558 9.28 -4.90 -28.72
CA ARG A 558 10.09 -4.55 -29.90
C ARG A 558 11.45 -3.95 -29.53
N LEU A 559 11.51 -3.17 -28.46
CA LEU A 559 12.74 -2.53 -28.00
C LEU A 559 13.69 -3.51 -27.32
N LEU A 560 13.17 -4.34 -26.41
CA LEU A 560 13.93 -5.14 -25.47
C LEU A 560 14.13 -6.59 -25.92
N ALA A 561 13.27 -7.08 -26.82
CA ALA A 561 13.33 -8.44 -27.34
C ALA A 561 13.01 -8.50 -28.85
N PRO A 562 13.73 -7.75 -29.72
CA PRO A 562 13.42 -7.62 -31.14
C PRO A 562 13.49 -8.94 -31.93
N SER A 563 14.28 -9.90 -31.45
CA SER A 563 14.46 -11.22 -32.07
C SER A 563 13.53 -12.30 -31.50
N ALA A 564 12.83 -12.01 -30.40
CA ALA A 564 11.91 -12.96 -29.80
C ALA A 564 10.55 -12.90 -30.52
N ALA A 565 9.92 -14.07 -30.70
CA ALA A 565 8.54 -14.16 -31.14
C ALA A 565 7.60 -13.67 -30.00
N THR A 566 7.60 -12.37 -29.76
CA THR A 566 6.81 -11.73 -28.72
C THR A 566 5.37 -11.62 -29.21
N ARG A 567 4.50 -12.44 -28.63
CA ARG A 567 3.05 -12.30 -28.79
C ARG A 567 2.51 -11.74 -27.48
N ARG A 568 1.64 -10.75 -27.61
CA ARG A 568 0.90 -10.21 -26.47
C ARG A 568 0.25 -11.36 -25.69
N ARG A 569 0.50 -11.42 -24.39
CA ARG A 569 -0.05 -12.43 -23.51
C ARG A 569 -1.45 -12.00 -23.09
N ASP A 570 -2.47 -12.75 -23.52
CA ASP A 570 -3.87 -12.49 -23.19
C ASP A 570 -4.28 -13.31 -21.96
N LEU A 571 -3.59 -13.05 -20.83
CA LEU A 571 -3.83 -13.71 -19.53
C LEU A 571 -3.63 -12.69 -18.41
N PRO A 572 -4.42 -12.74 -17.33
CA PRO A 572 -4.18 -11.91 -16.16
C PRO A 572 -2.83 -12.26 -15.54
N HIS A 573 -2.12 -11.25 -15.01
CA HIS A 573 -0.88 -11.45 -14.27
C HIS A 573 -1.13 -12.16 -12.92
N PRO A 574 -0.15 -12.86 -12.34
CA PRO A 574 -0.33 -13.52 -11.04
C PRO A 574 -0.02 -12.66 -9.80
N PHE A 575 0.29 -11.37 -9.97
CA PHE A 575 0.74 -10.47 -8.89
C PHE A 575 -0.42 -9.83 -8.14
N SER A 576 -0.23 -9.58 -6.84
CA SER A 576 -1.10 -8.85 -5.92
C SER A 576 -0.34 -7.73 -5.24
#